data_AF-A0A973WSN2-F1
#
_entry.id   AF-A0A973WSN2-F1
#
_cell.length_a   1.000
_cell.length_b   1.000
_cell.length_c   1.000
_cell.angle_alpha   90.00
_cell.angle_beta   90.00
_cell.angle_gamma   90.00
#
_symmetry.space_group_name_H-M   'P 1'
#
loop_
_entity.id
_entity.type
_entity.pdbx_description
1 polymer ?
#
loop_
_entity_poly.entity_id
_entity_poly.type
_entity_poly.pdbx_seq_one_letter_code
_entity_poly.pdbx_strand_id
1 'polypeptide(L)' 'MNFAAVVISDQQDFIEIIARGRARGADAVILGCTEIGLLIGPEHTQLSLFDSAKLHAKAAADFADGKPPAGAVFS' A
#
# COMPACT_ATOMS: atom_id res chain seq x y z
N MET A 1 23.49 18.55 7.97
CA MET A 1 22.41 17.55 7.88
C MET A 1 21.37 18.10 6.93
N ASN A 2 21.11 17.44 5.81
CA ASN A 2 20.13 17.90 4.84
C ASN A 2 18.84 17.09 5.07
N PHE A 3 17.78 17.77 5.53
CA PHE A 3 16.47 17.16 5.66
C PHE A 3 15.72 17.37 4.34
N ALA A 4 15.35 16.29 3.65
CA ALA A 4 14.39 16.35 2.57
C ALA A 4 13.00 16.13 3.16
N ALA A 5 12.18 17.17 3.21
CA ALA A 5 10.75 17.01 3.47
C ALA A 5 10.10 16.40 2.23
N VAL A 6 9.41 15.27 2.37
CA VAL A 6 8.55 14.73 1.32
C VAL A 6 7.16 15.35 1.53
N VAL A 7 6.85 16.37 0.74
CA VAL A 7 5.51 16.97 0.68
C VAL A 7 4.76 16.27 -0.45
N ILE A 8 3.54 15.82 -0.16
CA ILE A 8 2.65 15.20 -1.12
C ILE A 8 1.47 16.15 -1.32
N SER A 9 1.24 16.57 -2.56
CA SER A 9 0.22 17.55 -2.93
C SER A 9 -0.89 16.93 -3.77
N ASP A 10 -0.57 15.93 -4.59
CA ASP A 10 -1.54 15.26 -5.45
C ASP A 10 -1.21 13.77 -5.70
N GLN A 11 -2.00 13.14 -6.57
CA GLN A 11 -1.87 11.73 -6.94
C GLN A 11 -0.54 11.41 -7.65
N GLN A 12 -0.03 12.33 -8.47
CA GLN A 12 1.18 12.15 -9.25
C GLN A 12 2.40 12.01 -8.36
N ASP A 13 2.46 12.74 -7.24
CA ASP A 13 3.53 12.63 -6.26
C ASP A 13 3.67 11.19 -5.72
N PHE A 14 2.54 10.52 -5.45
CA PHE A 14 2.55 9.12 -5.03
C PHE A 14 3.09 8.20 -6.12
N ILE A 15 2.67 8.40 -7.38
CA ILE A 15 3.14 7.60 -8.53
C ILE A 15 4.66 7.74 -8.68
N GLU A 16 5.20 8.94 -8.53
CA GLU A 16 6.64 9.19 -8.60
C GLU A 16 7.40 8.57 -7.42
N ILE A 17 6.85 8.60 -6.21
CA ILE A 17 7.44 7.91 -5.05
C ILE A 17 7.50 6.40 -5.31
N ILE A 18 6.42 5.82 -5.84
CA ILE A 18 6.33 4.40 -6.19
C ILE A 18 7.34 4.04 -7.28
N ALA A 19 7.45 4.84 -8.33
CA ALA A 19 8.42 4.65 -9.41
C ALA A 19 9.87 4.69 -8.88
N ARG A 20 10.18 5.65 -7.99
CA ARG A 20 11.48 5.72 -7.31
C ARG A 20 11.74 4.51 -6.42
N GLY A 21 10.72 4.00 -5.74
CA GLY A 21 10.80 2.75 -4.97
C GLY A 21 11.14 1.55 -5.85
N ARG A 22 10.42 1.39 -6.96
CA ARG A 22 10.67 0.34 -7.97
C ARG A 22 12.09 0.41 -8.51
N ALA A 23 12.57 1.61 -8.87
CA ALA A 23 13.93 1.81 -9.38
C ALA A 23 15.01 1.42 -8.36
N ARG A 24 14.68 1.42 -7.06
CA ARG A 24 15.56 0.94 -5.98
C ARG A 24 15.36 -0.53 -5.63
N GLY A 25 14.53 -1.28 -6.38
CA GLY A 25 14.31 -2.72 -6.18
C GLY A 25 13.15 -3.07 -5.26
N ALA A 26 12.18 -2.17 -5.04
CA ALA A 26 10.95 -2.55 -4.34
C ALA A 26 10.08 -3.45 -5.22
N ASP A 27 9.66 -4.60 -4.69
CA ASP A 27 8.77 -5.56 -5.37
C ASP A 27 7.28 -5.26 -5.16
N ALA A 28 6.94 -4.50 -4.12
CA ALA A 28 5.58 -4.17 -3.73
C ALA A 28 5.47 -2.83 -2.99
N VAL A 29 4.25 -2.33 -2.85
CA VAL A 29 3.92 -1.11 -2.10
C VAL A 29 2.84 -1.40 -1.07
N ILE A 30 3.07 -1.00 0.17
CA ILE A 30 2.05 -1.01 1.22
C ILE A 30 1.39 0.37 1.26
N LEU A 31 0.07 0.43 1.06
CA LEU A 31 -0.72 1.64 1.25
C LEU A 31 -1.01 1.77 2.75
N GLY A 32 -0.12 2.46 3.45
CA GLY A 32 -0.07 2.49 4.92
C GLY A 32 -1.01 3.49 5.58
N CYS A 33 -1.59 4.43 4.83
CA CYS A 33 -2.64 5.33 5.32
C CYS A 33 -3.97 4.93 4.68
N THR A 34 -5.05 5.02 5.46
CA THR A 34 -6.41 4.62 5.06
C THR A 34 -6.92 5.35 3.82
N GLU A 35 -6.44 6.56 3.56
CA GLU A 35 -6.87 7.45 2.47
C GLU A 35 -6.13 7.17 1.16
N ILE A 36 -4.90 6.64 1.22
CA ILE A 36 -4.07 6.47 0.01
C ILE A 36 -4.73 5.48 -0.95
N GLY A 37 -5.40 4.44 -0.43
CA GLY A 37 -6.16 3.49 -1.24
C GLY A 37 -7.36 4.08 -1.99
N LEU A 38 -7.74 5.34 -1.71
CA LEU A 38 -8.76 6.08 -2.46
C LEU A 38 -8.17 6.81 -3.68
N LEU A 39 -6.86 7.07 -3.67
CA LEU A 39 -6.15 7.80 -4.71
C LEU A 39 -5.31 6.87 -5.59
N ILE A 40 -4.77 5.77 -5.05
CA ILE A 40 -3.85 4.90 -5.76
C ILE A 40 -4.41 3.48 -5.87
N GLY A 41 -4.73 3.09 -7.10
CA GLY A 41 -5.09 1.73 -7.51
C GLY A 41 -4.06 1.05 -8.43
N PRO A 42 -4.29 -0.24 -8.76
CA PRO A 42 -3.42 -1.06 -9.62
C PRO A 42 -3.12 -0.47 -11.00
N GLU A 43 -3.97 0.39 -11.52
CA GLU A 43 -3.80 1.11 -12.79
C GLU A 43 -2.62 2.10 -12.78
N HIS A 44 -2.10 2.46 -11.61
CA HIS A 44 -1.03 3.46 -11.46
C HIS A 44 0.38 2.85 -11.36
N THR A 45 0.51 1.52 -11.18
CA THR A 45 1.81 0.88 -11.01
C THR A 45 1.78 -0.60 -11.40
N GLN A 46 2.95 -1.12 -11.80
CA GLN A 46 3.14 -2.55 -12.05
C GLN A 46 3.51 -3.34 -10.78
N LEU A 47 3.74 -2.64 -9.66
CA LEU A 47 4.02 -3.29 -8.37
C LEU A 47 2.74 -3.77 -7.70
N SER A 48 2.81 -4.88 -6.98
CA SER A 48 1.70 -5.32 -6.13
C SER A 48 1.39 -4.29 -5.05
N LEU A 49 0.11 -3.96 -4.90
CA LEU A 49 -0.38 -3.03 -3.88
C LEU A 49 -1.03 -3.79 -2.72
N PHE A 50 -0.59 -3.49 -1.51
CA PHE A 50 -1.17 -4.01 -0.27
C PHE A 50 -1.89 -2.87 0.45
N ASP A 51 -3.21 -2.82 0.30
CA ASP A 51 -4.07 -1.86 1.00
C ASP A 51 -4.31 -2.33 2.44
N SER A 52 -3.60 -1.71 3.38
CA SER A 52 -3.66 -2.10 4.79
C SER A 52 -5.08 -1.99 5.37
N ALA A 53 -5.84 -0.97 4.97
CA ALA A 53 -7.21 -0.77 5.42
C ALA A 53 -8.12 -1.91 4.98
N LYS A 54 -8.05 -2.30 3.70
CA LYS A 54 -8.82 -3.43 3.17
C LYS A 54 -8.40 -4.76 3.80
N LEU A 55 -7.10 -4.99 4.00
CA LEU A 55 -6.60 -6.20 4.64
C LEU A 55 -7.09 -6.31 6.08
N HIS A 56 -7.05 -5.22 6.85
CA HIS A 56 -7.58 -5.19 8.21
C HIS A 56 -9.09 -5.37 8.25
N ALA A 57 -9.85 -4.71 7.36
CA ALA A 57 -11.30 -4.87 7.27
C ALA A 57 -11.69 -6.32 6.95
N LYS A 58 -10.99 -6.96 6.00
CA LYS A 58 -11.18 -8.38 5.67
C LYS A 58 -10.87 -9.27 6.88
N ALA A 59 -9.74 -9.05 7.55
CA ALA A 59 -9.37 -9.83 8.73
C ALA A 59 -10.40 -9.71 9.86
N ALA A 60 -10.94 -8.50 10.08
CA ALA A 60 -11.99 -8.26 11.06
C ALA A 60 -13.30 -9.00 10.70
N ALA A 61 -13.70 -8.99 9.42
CA ALA A 61 -14.87 -9.72 8.95
C ALA A 61 -14.69 -11.25 9.08
N ASP A 62 -13.53 -11.77 8.67
CA ASP A 62 -13.23 -13.19 8.78
C ASP A 62 -13.22 -13.66 10.24
N PHE A 63 -12.68 -12.84 11.16
CA PHE A 63 -12.74 -13.10 12.59
C PHE A 63 -14.18 -13.17 13.11
N ALA A 64 -15.05 -12.23 12.70
CA ALA A 64 -16.47 -12.23 13.08
C ALA A 64 -17.23 -13.46 12.54
N ASP A 65 -16.84 -13.95 11.37
CA ASP A 65 -17.38 -15.16 10.75
C ASP A 65 -16.82 -16.47 11.38
N GLY A 66 -15.91 -16.39 12.36
CA GLY A 66 -15.26 -17.55 12.97
C GLY A 66 -14.24 -18.25 12.07
N LYS A 67 -13.77 -17.59 11.01
CA LYS A 67 -12.69 -18.11 10.16
C LYS A 67 -11.34 -17.92 10.87
N PRO A 68 -10.40 -18.85 10.71
CA PRO A 68 -9.05 -18.66 11.23
C PRO A 68 -8.42 -17.40 10.63
N PRO A 69 -7.55 -16.68 11.37
CA PRO A 69 -6.84 -15.53 10.82
C PRO A 69 -6.10 -15.96 9.57
N ALA A 70 -6.33 -15.24 8.47
CA ALA A 70 -5.63 -15.49 7.22
C ALA A 70 -4.14 -15.18 7.42
N GLY A 71 -3.34 -16.21 7.67
CA GLY A 71 -1.91 -16.13 7.83
C GLY A 71 -1.17 -16.66 6.60
N ALA A 72 -0.12 -15.94 6.22
CA ALA A 72 1.03 -16.36 5.43
C ALA A 72 0.86 -16.53 3.91
N VAL A 73 0.80 -15.41 3.18
CA VAL A 73 1.30 -15.37 1.78
C VAL A 73 2.16 -14.12 1.59
N PHE A 74 3.34 -14.16 2.20
CA PHE A 74 4.55 -13.62 1.58
C PHE A 74 5.44 -14.83 1.28
N SER A 75 5.09 -15.59 0.26
CA SER A 75 5.97 -16.57 -0.40
C SER A 75 6.02 -16.22 -1.88
#